data_AF-A0A8A3S870-F1
#
_entry.id   AF-A0A8A3S870-F1
#
_cell.length_a   1.000
_cell.length_b   1.000
_cell.length_c   1.000
_cell.angle_alpha   90.00
_cell.angle_beta   90.00
_cell.angle_gamma   90.00
#
_symmetry.space_group_name_H-M   'P 1'
#
loop_
_entity.id
_entity.type
_entity.pdbx_description
1 polymer ?
#
loop_
_entity_poly.entity_id
_entity_poly.type
_entity_poly.pdbx_seq_one_letter_code
_entity_poly.pdbx_strand_id
1 'polypeptide(L)'
;MSGEVYQAQVLKNFFETITGPDRNLSRIFMCVLSLAKLRMETPEMVAHLTDQLRKSRQHRELSIDILDYMCSCASELDVVPVQTAFGVKDVREIAETFEGISIDSF
;
A
#
# COMPACT_ATOMS: atom_id res chain seq x y z
N MET A 1 -13.31 -1.30 -7.42
CA MET A 1 -13.02 -2.66 -6.90
C MET A 1 -11.58 -3.12 -7.19
N SER A 2 -11.24 -3.76 -8.32
CA SER A 2 -9.88 -4.33 -8.48
C SER A 2 -8.75 -3.30 -8.42
N GLY A 3 -8.93 -2.11 -9.02
CA GLY A 3 -7.93 -1.03 -8.97
C GLY A 3 -7.64 -0.50 -7.56
N GLU A 4 -8.64 -0.37 -6.70
CA GLU A 4 -8.48 0.09 -5.32
C GLU A 4 -7.77 -0.96 -4.45
N VAL A 5 -8.02 -2.25 -4.69
CA VAL A 5 -7.29 -3.33 -4.01
C VAL A 5 -5.79 -3.26 -4.33
N TYR A 6 -5.43 -3.02 -5.61
CA TYR A 6 -4.02 -2.82 -5.98
C TYR A 6 -3.41 -1.57 -5.35
N GLN A 7 -4.16 -0.46 -5.30
CA GLN A 7 -3.70 0.75 -4.60
C GLN A 7 -3.45 0.47 -3.11
N ALA A 8 -4.37 -0.24 -2.45
CA ALA A 8 -4.24 -0.64 -1.05
C ALA A 8 -3.03 -1.57 -0.81
N GLN A 9 -2.75 -2.50 -1.72
CA GLN A 9 -1.56 -3.35 -1.67
C GLN A 9 -0.26 -2.54 -1.80
N VAL A 10 -0.22 -1.58 -2.71
CA VAL A 10 0.95 -0.70 -2.89
C VAL A 10 1.18 0.16 -1.65
N LEU A 11 0.11 0.68 -1.04
CA LEU A 11 0.18 1.44 0.22
C LEU A 11 0.66 0.58 1.38
N LYS A 12 0.14 -0.65 1.53
CA LYS A 12 0.61 -1.61 2.52
C LYS A 12 2.12 -1.85 2.39
N ASN A 13 2.57 -2.16 1.17
CA ASN A 13 4.00 -2.39 0.90
C ASN A 13 4.85 -1.14 1.20
N PHE A 14 4.36 0.05 0.90
CA PHE A 14 5.03 1.30 1.25
C PHE A 14 5.19 1.46 2.76
N PHE A 15 4.09 1.33 3.52
CA PHE A 15 4.12 1.50 4.97
C PHE A 15 4.99 0.44 5.66
N GLU A 16 4.92 -0.82 5.21
CA GLU A 16 5.81 -1.89 5.68
C GLU A 16 7.29 -1.58 5.36
N THR A 17 7.59 -1.00 4.19
CA THR A 17 8.96 -0.66 3.82
C THR A 17 9.52 0.50 4.65
N ILE A 18 8.71 1.52 4.98
CA ILE A 18 9.20 2.67 5.75
C ILE A 18 9.27 2.43 7.26
N THR A 19 8.49 1.47 7.78
CA THR A 19 8.45 1.08 9.20
C THR A 19 9.29 -0.16 9.51
N GLY A 20 9.66 -0.94 8.49
CA GLY A 20 10.48 -2.14 8.62
C GLY A 20 11.96 -1.84 8.89
N PRO A 21 12.73 -2.88 9.30
CA PRO A 21 14.15 -2.75 9.65
C PRO A 21 15.06 -2.49 8.45
N ASP A 22 14.62 -2.83 7.23
CA ASP A 22 15.38 -2.61 5.99
C ASP A 22 14.69 -1.57 5.11
N ARG A 23 14.93 -0.30 5.44
CA ARG A 23 14.33 0.86 4.79
C ARG A 23 14.92 1.04 3.38
N ASN A 24 14.34 0.33 2.42
CA ASN A 24 14.85 0.27 1.06
C ASN A 24 14.27 1.40 0.18
N LEU A 25 15.08 2.42 -0.10
CA LEU A 25 14.68 3.58 -0.92
C LEU A 25 14.21 3.20 -2.34
N SER A 26 14.76 2.14 -2.95
CA SER A 26 14.31 1.69 -4.27
C SER A 26 12.89 1.10 -4.22
N ARG A 27 12.55 0.36 -3.15
CA ARG A 27 11.18 -0.13 -2.94
C ARG A 27 10.20 1.02 -2.67
N ILE A 28 10.61 2.00 -1.86
CA ILE A 28 9.84 3.23 -1.62
C ILE A 28 9.55 3.94 -2.95
N PHE A 29 10.57 4.13 -3.79
CA PHE A 29 10.42 4.71 -5.13
C PHE A 29 9.41 3.96 -5.98
N MET A 30 9.52 2.63 -6.05
CA MET A 30 8.58 1.81 -6.82
C MET A 30 7.16 1.95 -6.30
N CYS A 31 6.95 1.94 -4.98
CA CYS A 31 5.61 2.06 -4.41
C CYS A 31 4.96 3.41 -4.78
N VAL A 32 5.69 4.52 -4.60
CA VAL A 32 5.17 5.86 -4.88
C VAL A 32 4.84 6.02 -6.36
N LEU A 33 5.74 5.62 -7.27
CA LEU A 33 5.51 5.76 -8.71
C LEU A 33 4.42 4.81 -9.22
N SER A 34 4.34 3.60 -8.70
CA SER A 34 3.26 2.66 -9.05
C SER A 34 1.91 3.20 -8.59
N LEU A 35 1.82 3.76 -7.38
CA LEU A 35 0.57 4.35 -6.88
C LEU A 35 0.13 5.55 -7.72
N ALA A 36 1.06 6.47 -8.02
CA ALA A 36 0.77 7.63 -8.85
C ALA A 36 0.25 7.23 -10.25
N LYS A 37 0.82 6.17 -10.83
CA LYS A 37 0.33 5.61 -12.10
C LYS A 37 -1.05 4.96 -11.97
N LEU A 38 -1.29 4.18 -10.92
CA LEU A 38 -2.59 3.55 -10.66
C LEU A 38 -3.71 4.57 -10.47
N ARG A 39 -3.37 5.74 -9.93
CA ARG A 39 -4.30 6.87 -9.72
C ARG A 39 -4.41 7.82 -10.91
N MET A 40 -3.66 7.55 -12.00
CA MET A 40 -3.60 8.41 -13.18
C MET A 40 -3.28 9.88 -12.84
N GLU A 41 -2.33 10.09 -11.92
CA GLU A 41 -1.89 11.43 -11.52
C GLU A 41 -1.40 12.24 -12.72
N THR A 42 -1.49 13.56 -12.62
CA THR A 42 -1.03 14.43 -13.71
C THR A 42 0.49 14.33 -13.90
N PRO A 43 1.02 14.59 -15.11
CA PRO A 43 2.45 14.57 -15.37
C PRO A 43 3.26 15.49 -14.43
N GLU A 44 2.68 16.62 -14.04
CA GLU A 44 3.30 17.58 -13.12
C GLU A 44 3.47 16.98 -11.72
N MET A 45 2.45 16.28 -11.23
CA MET A 45 2.49 15.61 -9.92
C MET A 45 3.53 14.49 -9.92
N VAL A 46 3.55 13.67 -10.98
CA VAL A 46 4.54 12.58 -11.13
C VAL A 46 5.97 13.15 -11.19
N ALA A 47 6.17 14.28 -11.88
CA ALA A 47 7.47 14.95 -11.93
C ALA A 47 7.89 15.47 -10.55
N HIS A 48 6.98 16.10 -9.80
CA HIS A 48 7.21 16.56 -8.44
C HIS A 48 7.60 15.41 -7.50
N LEU A 49 6.83 14.32 -7.48
CA LEU A 49 7.12 13.13 -6.68
C LEU A 49 8.49 12.53 -7.05
N THR A 50 8.82 12.48 -8.34
CA THR A 50 10.12 11.98 -8.81
C THR A 50 11.28 12.83 -8.31
N ASP A 51 11.12 14.16 -8.32
CA ASP A 51 12.13 15.09 -7.79
C ASP A 51 12.33 14.93 -6.29
N GLN A 52 11.23 14.86 -5.52
CA GLN A 52 11.27 14.63 -4.07
C GLN A 52 11.91 13.29 -3.71
N LEU A 53 11.62 12.25 -4.47
CA LEU A 53 12.24 10.94 -4.31
C LEU A 53 13.76 10.99 -4.62
N ARG A 54 14.20 11.75 -5.64
CA ARG A 54 15.63 11.95 -5.95
C ARG A 54 16.36 12.67 -4.81
N LYS A 55 15.78 13.74 -4.28
CA LYS A 55 16.30 14.45 -3.09
C LYS A 55 16.37 13.51 -1.89
N SER A 56 15.33 12.72 -1.68
CA SER A 56 15.28 11.75 -0.58
C SER A 56 16.43 10.74 -0.65
N ARG A 57 16.80 10.31 -1.87
CA ARG A 57 17.94 9.43 -2.09
C ARG A 57 19.29 10.11 -1.83
N GLN A 58 19.43 11.40 -2.15
CA GLN A 58 20.65 12.16 -1.92
C GLN A 58 20.87 12.41 -0.42
N HIS A 59 19.81 12.80 0.29
CA HIS A 59 19.87 13.12 1.72
C HIS A 59 19.74 11.90 2.63
N ARG A 60 19.37 10.73 2.08
CA ARG A 60 19.05 9.50 2.84
C ARG A 60 17.89 9.68 3.84
N GLU A 61 17.03 10.66 3.57
CA GLU A 61 15.88 11.00 4.39
C GLU A 61 14.65 11.06 3.50
N LEU A 62 13.52 10.54 3.97
CA LEU A 62 12.29 10.55 3.18
C LEU A 62 11.64 11.93 3.27
N SER A 63 11.36 12.55 2.12
CA SER A 63 10.66 13.84 2.07
C SER A 63 9.26 13.74 2.66
N ILE A 64 8.85 14.79 3.41
CA ILE A 64 7.51 14.92 3.99
C ILE A 64 6.45 14.93 2.89
N ASP A 65 6.74 15.56 1.74
CA ASP A 65 5.83 15.59 0.58
C ASP A 65 5.45 14.17 0.11
N ILE A 66 6.37 13.22 0.20
CA ILE A 66 6.11 11.81 -0.16
C ILE A 66 5.20 11.15 0.88
N LEU A 67 5.45 11.41 2.17
CA LEU A 67 4.61 10.88 3.24
C LEU A 67 3.19 11.44 3.14
N ASP A 68 3.05 12.74 2.94
CA ASP A 68 1.76 13.42 2.83
C ASP A 68 0.97 12.90 1.63
N TYR A 69 1.62 12.73 0.47
CA TYR A 69 0.98 12.13 -0.70
C TYR A 69 0.45 10.72 -0.43
N MET A 70 1.28 9.86 0.17
CA MET A 70 0.90 8.46 0.43
C MET A 70 -0.20 8.36 1.49
N CYS A 71 -0.15 9.20 2.52
CA CYS A 71 -1.19 9.30 3.54
C CYS A 71 -2.51 9.82 2.97
N SER A 72 -2.48 10.84 2.10
CA SER A 72 -3.67 11.34 1.41
C SER A 72 -4.32 10.24 0.60
N CYS A 73 -3.55 9.52 -0.21
CA CYS A 73 -4.05 8.40 -1.00
C CYS A 73 -4.68 7.29 -0.13
N ALA A 74 -4.07 7.00 1.04
CA ALA A 74 -4.61 6.03 1.98
C ALA A 74 -5.94 6.49 2.61
N SER A 75 -6.08 7.78 2.90
CA SER A 75 -7.30 8.34 3.50
C SER A 75 -8.52 8.30 2.58
N GLU A 76 -8.29 8.19 1.27
CA GLU A 76 -9.34 8.15 0.25
C GLU A 76 -9.80 6.73 -0.10
N LEU A 77 -9.12 5.70 0.39
CA LEU A 77 -9.50 4.31 0.12
C LEU A 77 -10.65 3.84 1.00
N ASP A 78 -11.58 3.10 0.39
CA ASP A 78 -12.63 2.40 1.11
C ASP A 78 -12.05 1.24 1.95
N VAL A 79 -12.71 0.96 3.07
CA VAL A 79 -12.30 -0.01 4.08
C VAL A 79 -12.32 -1.44 3.53
N VAL A 80 -13.26 -1.77 2.65
CA VAL A 80 -13.41 -3.12 2.08
C VAL A 80 -12.22 -3.53 1.19
N PRO A 81 -11.77 -2.70 0.21
CA PRO A 81 -10.53 -2.94 -0.52
C PRO A 81 -9.29 -3.06 0.37
N VAL A 82 -9.20 -2.25 1.43
CA VAL A 82 -8.10 -2.30 2.39
C VAL A 82 -8.10 -3.62 3.15
N GLN A 83 -9.22 -4.05 3.71
CA GLN A 83 -9.34 -5.35 4.38
C GLN A 83 -8.93 -6.50 3.46
N THR A 84 -9.40 -6.48 2.21
CA THR A 84 -9.04 -7.47 1.19
C THR A 84 -7.53 -7.48 0.91
N ALA A 85 -6.92 -6.31 0.68
CA ALA A 85 -5.49 -6.19 0.39
C ALA A 85 -4.59 -6.56 1.58
N PHE A 86 -5.09 -6.38 2.81
CA PHE A 86 -4.38 -6.70 4.04
C PHE A 86 -4.58 -8.16 4.46
N GLY A 87 -5.40 -8.93 3.73
CA GLY A 87 -5.70 -10.33 4.05
C GLY A 87 -6.57 -10.49 5.29
N VAL A 88 -7.30 -9.43 5.68
CA VAL A 88 -8.27 -9.48 6.76
C VAL A 88 -9.46 -10.29 6.25
N LYS A 89 -9.52 -11.57 6.64
CA LYS A 89 -10.72 -12.39 6.46
C LYS A 89 -11.77 -11.91 7.45
N ASP A 90 -13.00 -11.74 6.98
CA ASP A 90 -14.11 -11.39 7.84
C ASP A 90 -14.30 -12.51 8.88
N VAL A 91 -14.58 -12.18 10.14
CA VAL A 91 -14.70 -13.19 11.22
C VAL A 91 -15.77 -14.23 10.87
N ARG A 92 -16.76 -13.84 10.06
CA ARG A 92 -17.80 -14.72 9.52
C ARG A 92 -17.26 -15.76 8.51
N GLU A 93 -16.35 -15.38 7.61
CA GLU A 93 -15.71 -16.34 6.69
C GLU A 93 -14.81 -17.33 7.42
N ILE A 94 -14.16 -16.89 8.52
CA ILE A 94 -13.38 -17.77 9.38
C ILE A 94 -14.31 -18.78 10.08
N ALA A 95 -15.46 -18.34 10.59
CA ALA A 95 -16.45 -19.22 11.22
C ALA A 95 -16.99 -20.30 10.26
N GLU A 96 -17.30 -19.92 9.02
CA GLU A 96 -17.72 -20.88 7.97
C GLU A 96 -16.59 -21.88 7.62
N THR A 97 -15.33 -21.44 7.66
CA THR A 97 -14.19 -22.33 7.45
C THR A 97 -14.02 -23.33 8.61
N PHE A 98 -14.36 -22.95 9.85
CA PHE A 98 -14.32 -23.85 11.01
C PHE A 98 -15.51 -24.83 11.04
N GLU A 99 -16.70 -24.42 10.59
CA GLU A 99 -17.86 -25.32 10.46
C GLU A 99 -17.70 -26.33 9.30
N GLY A 100 -16.86 -26.02 8.30
CA GLY A 100 -16.55 -26.91 7.18
C GLY A 100 -15.52 -28.01 7.48
N ILE A 101 -14.82 -27.95 8.61
CA ILE A 101 -13.91 -29.03 9.05
C ILE A 101 -14.74 -30.02 9.87
N SER A 102 -15.54 -30.84 9.16
CA SER A 102 -16.18 -31.99 9.77
C SER A 102 -15.09 -32.89 10.36
N ILE A 103 -15.09 -33.03 11.69
CA ILE A 103 -14.34 -34.05 12.41
C ILE A 103 -15.04 -35.38 12.09
N ASP A 104 -14.78 -35.89 10.89
CA ASP A 104 -15.00 -37.29 10.52
C ASP A 104 -13.65 -37.80 10.01
N SER A 105 -12.77 -38.10 10.96
CA SER A 105 -11.56 -38.88 10.73
C SER A 105 -11.21 -39.61 12.02
N PHE A 106 -11.71 -40.85 12.07
CA PHE A 106 -11.47 -41.98 12.99
C PHE A 106 -12.26 -42.03 14.31
#